data_AF-A0A2G5URC5-F1
#
_entry.id   AF-A0A2G5URC5-F1
#
_cell.length_a   1.000
_cell.length_b   1.000
_cell.length_c   1.000
_cell.angle_alpha   90.00
_cell.angle_beta   90.00
_cell.angle_gamma   90.00
#
_symmetry.space_group_name_H-M   'P 1'
#
loop_
_entity.id
_entity.type
_entity.pdbx_description
1 polymer ?
#
loop_
_entity_poly.entity_id
_entity_poly.type
_entity_poly.pdbx_seq_one_letter_code
_entity_poly.pdbx_strand_id
1 'polypeptide(L)'
;MSWMDVIDLVERWQMVQPEIGRHYSLETGHRDVAIEFFTGAQLSPGAEKNFKFANDLYTYGFTFWINQEKVLNVFLETGKDDDGMDKYVMHFKVEPKM
;
A
#
# COMPACT_ATOMS: atom_id res chain seq x y z
N MET A 1 -0.16 13.47 -6.28
CA MET A 1 -0.65 12.72 -5.11
C MET A 1 0.29 13.03 -3.96
N SER A 2 -0.22 13.16 -2.74
CA SER A 2 0.48 13.43 -1.49
C SER A 2 0.21 12.32 -0.48
N TRP A 3 0.88 12.32 0.67
CA TRP A 3 0.56 11.37 1.75
C TRP A 3 -0.90 11.45 2.23
N MET A 4 -1.55 12.62 2.17
CA MET A 4 -2.96 12.79 2.54
C MET A 4 -3.89 12.03 1.59
N ASP A 5 -3.59 12.02 0.29
CA ASP A 5 -4.39 11.29 -0.70
C ASP A 5 -4.35 9.77 -0.45
N VAL A 6 -3.24 9.26 0.10
CA VAL A 6 -3.12 7.83 0.48
C VAL A 6 -4.02 7.51 1.68
N ILE A 7 -4.06 8.39 2.68
CA ILE A 7 -4.94 8.24 3.84
C ILE A 7 -6.40 8.20 3.37
N ASP A 8 -6.79 9.20 2.58
CA ASP A 8 -8.14 9.27 2.00
C ASP A 8 -8.49 8.01 1.20
N LEU A 9 -7.54 7.44 0.45
CA LEU A 9 -7.74 6.22 -0.31
C LEU A 9 -7.98 5.01 0.60
N VAL A 10 -7.14 4.82 1.62
CA VAL A 10 -7.26 3.72 2.59
C VAL A 10 -8.59 3.80 3.33
N GLU A 11 -8.94 4.98 3.86
CA GLU A 11 -10.20 5.19 4.57
C GLU A 11 -11.41 4.93 3.66
N ARG A 12 -11.38 5.43 2.42
CA ARG A 12 -12.45 5.16 1.44
C ARG A 12 -12.60 3.68 1.17
N TRP A 13 -11.50 2.93 1.03
CA TRP A 13 -11.57 1.49 0.77
C TRP A 13 -12.13 0.71 1.95
N GLN A 14 -11.85 1.13 3.18
CA GLN A 14 -12.49 0.57 4.36
C GLN A 14 -14.00 0.85 4.37
N MET A 15 -14.44 2.04 3.93
CA MET A 15 -15.86 2.41 3.87
C MET A 15 -16.63 1.72 2.74
N VAL A 16 -16.12 1.74 1.51
CA VAL A 16 -16.84 1.20 0.34
C VAL A 16 -16.74 -0.32 0.23
N GLN A 17 -15.85 -0.92 1.01
CA GLN A 17 -15.65 -2.37 1.10
C GLN A 17 -15.53 -3.06 -0.28
N PRO A 18 -14.46 -2.79 -1.04
CA PRO A 18 -14.29 -3.37 -2.37
C PRO A 18 -14.22 -4.90 -2.36
N GLU A 19 -14.48 -5.52 -3.51
CA GLU A 19 -14.41 -6.96 -3.70
C GLU A 19 -13.00 -7.52 -3.47
N ILE A 20 -12.94 -8.76 -2.99
CA ILE A 20 -11.69 -9.52 -2.90
C ILE A 20 -11.07 -9.63 -4.30
N GLY A 21 -9.76 -9.43 -4.38
CA GLY A 21 -9.02 -9.40 -5.64
C GLY A 21 -8.90 -8.02 -6.27
N ARG A 22 -9.63 -7.01 -5.79
CA ARG A 22 -9.40 -5.63 -6.23
C ARG A 22 -7.97 -5.21 -5.90
N HIS A 23 -7.28 -4.69 -6.90
CA HIS A 23 -5.89 -4.25 -6.81
C HIS A 23 -5.71 -2.92 -7.53
N TYR A 24 -5.11 -1.96 -6.83
CA TYR A 24 -4.65 -0.70 -7.38
C TYR A 24 -3.15 -0.57 -7.13
N SER A 25 -2.41 -0.03 -8.10
CA SER A 25 -1.00 0.26 -7.97
C SER A 25 -0.70 1.70 -8.35
N LEU A 26 0.27 2.28 -7.65
CA LEU A 26 0.77 3.62 -7.91
C LEU A 26 2.28 3.57 -8.07
N GLU A 27 2.74 3.89 -9.27
CA GLU A 27 4.15 3.87 -9.64
C GLU A 27 4.78 5.26 -9.55
N THR A 28 6.02 5.32 -9.09
CA THR A 28 6.86 6.51 -9.12
C THR A 28 8.32 6.13 -9.36
N GLY A 29 9.03 6.94 -10.15
CA GLY A 29 10.49 6.84 -10.29
C GLY A 29 11.26 7.55 -9.17
N HIS A 30 10.56 8.15 -8.21
CA HIS A 30 11.14 8.99 -7.16
C HIS A 30 10.97 8.34 -5.78
N ARG A 31 12.11 8.01 -5.15
CA ARG A 31 12.16 7.32 -3.85
C ARG A 31 11.50 8.10 -2.73
N ASP A 32 11.75 9.40 -2.67
CA ASP A 32 11.19 10.32 -1.68
C ASP A 32 9.66 10.37 -1.76
N VAL A 33 9.11 10.41 -2.96
CA VAL A 33 7.65 10.35 -3.19
C VAL A 33 7.08 9.01 -2.73
N ALA A 34 7.76 7.89 -3.01
CA ALA A 34 7.33 6.58 -2.53
C ALA A 34 7.32 6.48 -1.00
N ILE A 35 8.36 7.03 -0.35
CA ILE A 35 8.46 7.12 1.12
C ILE A 35 7.32 7.97 1.68
N GLU A 36 6.99 9.10 1.05
CA GLU A 36 5.88 9.97 1.45
C GLU A 36 4.54 9.20 1.40
N PHE A 37 4.26 8.49 0.32
CA PHE A 37 3.03 7.70 0.19
C PHE A 37 2.96 6.58 1.21
N PHE A 38 4.07 5.85 1.39
CA PHE A 38 4.16 4.77 2.37
C PHE A 38 3.95 5.28 3.80
N THR A 39 4.44 6.49 4.10
CA THR A 39 4.18 7.19 5.37
C THR A 39 2.70 7.52 5.54
N GLY A 40 2.01 7.93 4.47
CA GLY A 40 0.55 8.13 4.50
C GLY A 40 -0.21 6.88 4.92
N ALA A 41 0.14 5.71 4.37
CA ALA A 41 -0.44 4.45 4.81
C ALA A 41 -0.11 4.16 6.28
N GLN A 42 1.14 4.39 6.72
CA GLN A 42 1.53 4.19 8.12
C GLN A 42 0.69 5.04 9.10
N LEU A 43 0.35 6.28 8.72
CA LEU A 43 -0.42 7.22 9.53
C LEU A 43 -1.93 6.97 9.46
N SER A 44 -2.39 6.12 8.54
CA SER A 44 -3.81 5.82 8.37
C SER A 44 -4.36 5.03 9.57
N PRO A 45 -5.58 5.34 10.05
CA PRO A 45 -6.19 4.60 11.16
C PRO A 45 -6.29 3.10 10.89
N GLY A 46 -5.94 2.28 11.89
CA GLY A 46 -6.02 0.83 11.79
C GLY A 46 -4.88 0.17 11.01
N ALA A 47 -3.78 0.89 10.74
CA ALA A 47 -2.58 0.31 10.15
C ALA A 47 -1.94 -0.73 11.08
N GLU A 48 -1.88 -1.98 10.63
CA GLU A 48 -1.14 -3.06 11.29
C GLU A 48 0.08 -3.44 10.45
N LYS A 49 1.26 -3.57 11.08
CA LYS A 49 2.47 -3.96 10.36
C LYS A 49 2.37 -5.41 9.87
N ASN A 50 2.70 -5.62 8.61
CA ASN A 50 2.74 -6.94 8.01
C ASN A 50 4.11 -7.24 7.41
N PHE A 51 4.88 -8.06 8.11
CA PHE A 51 6.26 -8.42 7.74
C PHE A 51 6.35 -9.35 6.52
N LYS A 52 5.24 -9.95 6.06
CA LYS A 52 5.22 -10.74 4.82
C LYS A 52 5.49 -9.88 3.58
N PHE A 53 5.23 -8.57 3.67
CA PHE A 53 5.44 -7.62 2.59
C PHE A 53 6.72 -6.78 2.76
N ALA A 54 7.72 -7.31 3.46
CA ALA A 54 9.04 -6.69 3.54
C ALA A 54 9.70 -6.63 2.15
N ASN A 55 10.46 -5.57 1.91
CA ASN A 55 11.30 -5.37 0.72
C ASN A 55 12.64 -4.71 1.13
N ASP A 56 13.46 -4.35 0.15
CA ASP A 56 14.78 -3.75 0.36
C ASP A 56 14.74 -2.36 1.03
N LEU A 57 13.63 -1.63 0.90
CA LEU A 57 13.45 -0.28 1.46
C LEU A 57 12.74 -0.28 2.83
N TYR A 58 11.79 -1.19 3.05
CA TYR A 58 10.99 -1.29 4.27
C TYR A 58 10.83 -2.73 4.73
N THR A 59 11.05 -2.98 6.01
CA THR A 59 10.99 -4.32 6.60
C THR A 59 9.56 -4.83 6.86
N TYR A 60 8.53 -4.12 6.38
CA TYR A 60 7.12 -4.46 6.53
C TYR A 60 6.27 -3.68 5.51
N GLY A 61 5.08 -4.19 5.22
CA GLY A 61 3.95 -3.43 4.68
C GLY A 61 2.90 -3.15 5.78
N PHE A 62 1.69 -2.77 5.37
CA PHE A 62 0.55 -2.53 6.24
C PHE A 62 -0.65 -3.39 5.84
N THR A 63 -1.41 -3.82 6.82
CA THR A 63 -2.70 -4.46 6.67
C THR A 63 -3.75 -3.62 7.40
N PHE A 64 -4.88 -3.37 6.74
CA PHE A 64 -6.03 -2.68 7.30
C PHE A 64 -7.22 -3.60 7.27
N TRP A 65 -7.93 -3.68 8.39
CA TRP A 65 -9.18 -4.41 8.45
C TRP A 65 -10.26 -3.63 7.71
N ILE A 66 -10.94 -4.28 6.76
CA ILE A 66 -12.11 -3.71 6.10
C ILE A 66 -13.37 -4.24 6.82
N ASN A 67 -13.48 -5.56 6.96
CA ASN A 67 -14.57 -6.22 7.69
C ASN A 67 -14.11 -7.59 8.23
N GLN A 68 -15.05 -8.46 8.62
CA GLN A 68 -14.73 -9.77 9.17
C GLN A 68 -14.10 -10.75 8.17
N GLU A 69 -14.28 -10.52 6.87
CA GLU A 69 -13.90 -11.45 5.80
C GLU A 69 -12.70 -10.97 4.99
N LYS A 70 -12.40 -9.67 4.98
CA LYS A 70 -11.37 -9.10 4.10
C LYS A 70 -10.54 -8.00 4.71
N VAL A 71 -9.33 -7.89 4.19
CA VAL A 71 -8.34 -6.89 4.57
C VAL A 71 -7.83 -6.15 3.32
N LEU A 72 -7.38 -4.92 3.52
CA LEU A 72 -6.59 -4.17 2.55
C LEU A 72 -5.12 -4.30 2.93
N ASN A 73 -4.32 -4.86 2.04
CA ASN A 73 -2.87 -4.89 2.15
C ASN A 73 -2.26 -3.75 1.34
N VAL A 74 -1.40 -2.98 1.99
CA VAL A 74 -0.67 -1.87 1.41
C VAL A 74 0.81 -2.11 1.56
N PHE A 75 1.54 -2.20 0.46
CA PHE A 75 2.97 -2.48 0.49
C PHE A 75 3.70 -1.85 -0.67
N LEU A 76 5.00 -1.68 -0.50
CA LEU A 76 5.86 -1.16 -1.55
C LEU A 76 6.58 -2.32 -2.25
N GLU A 77 6.76 -2.19 -3.56
CA GLU A 77 7.65 -3.00 -4.38
C GLU A 77 8.73 -2.08 -4.96
N THR A 78 9.97 -2.55 -4.97
CA THR A 78 11.11 -1.81 -5.52
C THR A 78 11.72 -2.62 -6.64
N GLY A 79 12.08 -1.98 -7.74
CA GLY A 79 12.66 -2.65 -8.90
C GLY A 79 13.34 -1.68 -9.84
N LYS A 80 13.58 -2.15 -11.06
CA LYS A 80 14.06 -1.36 -12.18
C LYS A 80 13.04 -1.38 -13.32
N ASP A 81 12.90 -0.28 -14.04
CA ASP A 81 12.18 -0.28 -15.31
C ASP A 81 13.06 -0.80 -16.46
N ASP A 82 12.50 -0.83 -17.68
CA ASP A 82 13.17 -1.35 -18.88
C ASP A 82 14.43 -0.56 -19.26
N ASP A 83 14.53 0.70 -18.81
CA ASP A 83 15.69 1.58 -19.01
C ASP A 83 16.72 1.47 -17.87
N GLY A 84 16.47 0.61 -16.88
CA GLY A 84 17.35 0.40 -15.72
C GLY A 84 17.22 1.46 -14.63
N MET A 85 16.22 2.33 -14.70
CA MET A 85 15.94 3.37 -13.71
C MET A 85 15.21 2.78 -12.50
N ASP A 86 15.45 3.36 -11.32
CA ASP A 86 14.76 2.92 -10.10
C ASP A 86 13.25 3.11 -10.21
N LYS A 87 12.52 2.07 -9.84
CA LYS A 87 11.06 2.02 -9.85
C LYS A 87 10.55 1.66 -8.46
N TYR A 88 9.57 2.41 -8.01
CA TYR A 88 8.88 2.20 -6.74
C TYR A 88 7.39 2.10 -7.01
N VAL A 89 6.76 1.00 -6.61
CA VAL A 89 5.34 0.76 -6.84
C VAL A 89 4.65 0.50 -5.51
N MET A 90 3.67 1.32 -5.17
CA MET A 90 2.82 1.11 -4.00
C MET A 90 1.58 0.33 -4.41
N HIS A 91 1.34 -0.79 -3.76
CA HIS A 91 0.23 -1.69 -4.03
C HIS A 91 -0.85 -1.55 -2.96
N PHE A 92 -2.11 -1.54 -3.37
CA PHE A 92 -3.30 -1.56 -2.53
C PHE A 92 -4.15 -2.75 -2.97
N LYS A 93 -4.18 -3.82 -2.17
CA LYS A 93 -4.76 -5.10 -2.56
C LYS A 93 -5.77 -5.58 -1.53
N VAL A 94 -7.00 -5.87 -1.98
CA VAL A 94 -8.02 -6.49 -1.13
C VAL A 94 -7.87 -8.00 -1.17
N GLU A 95 -7.66 -8.61 -0.02
CA GLU A 95 -7.47 -10.05 0.11
C GLU A 95 -8.42 -10.63 1.16
N PRO A 96 -8.75 -11.94 1.08
CA PRO A 96 -9.44 -12.61 2.16
C PRO A 96 -8.62 -12.50 3.43
N LYS A 97 -9.31 -12.28 4.54
CA LYS A 97 -8.72 -12.40 5.86
C LYS A 97 -8.39 -13.88 6.09
N MET A 98 -7.11 -14.20 6.23
CA MET A 98 -6.63 -15.54 6.56
C MET A 98 -6.85 -15.85 8.04
#